data_AF-A0A172TFN6-F1
#
_entry.id   AF-A0A172TFN6-F1
#
_cell.length_a   1.000
_cell.length_b   1.000
_cell.length_c   1.000
_cell.angle_alpha   90.00
_cell.angle_beta   90.00
_cell.angle_gamma   90.00
#
_symmetry.space_group_name_H-M   'P 1'
#
loop_
_entity.id
_entity.type
_entity.pdbx_description
1 polymer ?
#
loop_
_entity_poly.entity_id
_entity_poly.type
_entity_poly.pdbx_seq_one_letter_code
_entity_poly.pdbx_strand_id
1 'polypeptide(L)'
;MANENIIRLVATADTLKLLSKTAEIGDIENEVPLLQMLGEEFIISLNGKFFIDILRNIDCPSIRIRYAGQNSPIVLLPDDSLMSSLFLITPVRTHNK
;
A
#
# COMPACT_ATOMS: atom_id res chain seq x y z
N MET A 1 -8.36 -14.03 17.65
CA MET A 1 -8.59 -13.58 16.25
C MET A 1 -7.65 -12.42 16.04
N ALA A 2 -6.67 -12.59 15.16
CA ALA A 2 -5.46 -11.76 15.13
C ALA A 2 -5.80 -10.28 14.99
N ASN A 3 -5.09 -9.43 15.74
CA ASN A 3 -5.02 -7.99 15.47
C ASN A 3 -4.46 -7.81 14.05
N GLU A 4 -5.32 -7.80 13.04
CA GLU A 4 -4.92 -7.49 11.67
C GLU A 4 -4.52 -6.02 11.65
N ASN A 5 -3.21 -5.76 11.52
CA ASN A 5 -2.69 -4.42 11.34
C ASN A 5 -3.07 -3.96 9.93
N ILE A 6 -4.27 -3.40 9.77
CA ILE A 6 -4.77 -2.93 8.48
C ILE A 6 -4.18 -1.55 8.20
N ILE A 7 -3.62 -1.40 6.99
CA ILE A 7 -3.18 -0.13 6.46
C ILE A 7 -4.10 0.26 5.30
N ARG A 8 -4.69 1.44 5.36
CA ARG A 8 -5.44 2.05 4.26
C ARG A 8 -4.49 2.97 3.50
N LEU A 9 -4.34 2.68 2.22
CA LEU A 9 -3.65 3.53 1.27
C LEU A 9 -4.66 4.43 0.58
N VAL A 10 -4.37 5.72 0.51
CA VAL A 10 -5.13 6.72 -0.26
C VAL A 10 -4.15 7.38 -1.22
N ALA A 11 -4.24 7.02 -2.50
CA ALA A 11 -3.39 7.58 -3.55
C ALA A 11 -4.14 8.69 -4.28
N THR A 12 -3.57 9.88 -4.29
CA THR A 12 -4.03 11.06 -5.03
C THR A 12 -3.09 11.36 -6.20
N ALA A 13 -3.35 12.41 -6.98
CA ALA A 13 -2.45 12.84 -8.06
C ALA A 13 -0.98 12.99 -7.61
N ASP A 14 -0.74 13.53 -6.41
CA ASP A 14 0.60 13.94 -5.97
C ASP A 14 1.11 13.16 -4.76
N THR A 15 0.24 12.53 -3.97
CA THR A 15 0.62 11.93 -2.68
C THR A 15 -0.03 10.58 -2.42
N LEU A 16 0.69 9.75 -1.66
CA LEU A 16 0.18 8.53 -1.07
C LEU A 16 0.07 8.72 0.44
N LYS A 17 -1.15 8.70 0.95
CA LYS A 17 -1.40 8.68 2.39
C LYS A 17 -1.54 7.24 2.89
N LEU A 18 -0.92 6.96 4.04
CA LEU A 18 -0.97 5.70 4.74
C LEU A 18 -1.66 5.92 6.09
N LEU A 19 -2.82 5.30 6.25
CA LEU A 19 -3.67 5.40 7.42
C LEU A 19 -3.67 4.05 8.14
N SER A 20 -3.33 4.02 9.42
CA SER A 20 -3.44 2.83 10.26
C SER A 20 -4.29 3.14 11.48
N LYS A 21 -5.25 2.26 11.78
CA LYS A 21 -6.09 2.35 12.98
C LYS A 21 -5.87 1.11 13.82
N THR A 22 -5.40 1.30 15.05
CA THR A 22 -5.33 0.21 16.04
C THR A 22 -6.03 0.65 17.31
N ALA A 23 -6.72 -0.27 17.98
CA ALA A 23 -7.49 0.03 19.19
C ALA A 23 -6.63 0.52 20.37
N GLU A 24 -5.33 0.26 20.34
CA GLU A 24 -4.40 0.54 21.44
C GLU A 24 -3.53 1.78 21.24
N ILE A 25 -3.18 2.15 19.99
CA ILE A 25 -2.15 3.17 19.70
C ILE A 25 -2.75 4.43 19.04
N GLY A 26 -4.02 4.40 18.63
CA GLY A 26 -4.69 5.53 17.96
C GLY A 26 -4.57 5.50 16.43
N ASP A 27 -5.04 6.58 15.79
CA ASP A 27 -5.00 6.75 14.34
C ASP A 27 -3.63 7.32 13.93
N ILE A 28 -2.87 6.58 13.11
CA ILE A 28 -1.61 7.02 12.53
C ILE A 28 -1.88 7.42 11.07
N GLU A 29 -1.47 8.64 10.70
CA GLU A 29 -1.48 9.13 9.33
C GLU A 29 -0.04 9.50 8.91
N ASN A 30 0.42 8.95 7.79
CA ASN A 30 1.64 9.37 7.12
C ASN A 30 1.30 9.75 5.68
N GLU A 31 2.02 10.72 5.14
CA GLU A 31 1.87 11.16 3.75
C GLU A 31 3.24 11.20 3.09
N VAL A 32 3.33 10.60 1.90
CA VAL A 32 4.55 10.59 1.10
C VAL A 32 4.26 11.11 -0.31
N PRO A 33 5.14 11.94 -0.90
CA PRO A 33 4.97 12.40 -2.27
C PRO A 33 5.16 11.26 -3.26
N LEU A 34 4.40 11.27 -4.35
CA LEU A 34 4.56 10.37 -5.47
C LEU A 34 5.58 10.92 -6.46
N LEU A 35 6.46 10.06 -6.98
CA LEU A 35 7.33 10.41 -8.10
C LEU A 35 6.50 10.60 -9.39
N GLN A 36 5.44 9.80 -9.54
CA GLN A 36 4.52 9.85 -10.66
C GLN A 36 3.21 9.11 -10.31
N MET A 37 2.08 9.63 -10.79
CA MET A 37 0.79 8.93 -10.81
C MET A 37 0.34 8.75 -12.26
N LEU A 38 -0.04 7.53 -12.64
CA LEU A 38 -0.61 7.20 -13.94
C LEU A 38 -1.91 6.42 -13.74
N GLY A 39 -3.01 6.96 -14.26
CA GLY A 39 -4.34 6.40 -14.08
C GLY A 39 -5.14 7.15 -13.02
N GLU A 40 -5.98 6.41 -12.30
CA GLU A 40 -6.96 6.98 -11.38
C GLU A 40 -6.47 6.96 -9.93
N GLU A 41 -6.91 7.95 -9.15
CA GLU A 41 -6.80 7.94 -7.70
C GLU A 41 -7.53 6.73 -7.11
N PHE A 42 -7.00 6.17 -6.02
CA PHE A 42 -7.59 4.99 -5.43
C PHE A 42 -7.45 4.94 -3.91
N ILE A 43 -8.36 4.19 -3.31
CA ILE A 43 -8.33 3.83 -1.89
C ILE A 43 -8.38 2.31 -1.79
N ILE A 44 -7.46 1.74 -1.02
CA ILE A 44 -7.38 0.29 -0.80
C ILE A 44 -6.87 0.00 0.61
N SER A 45 -7.45 -1.03 1.23
CA SER A 45 -7.03 -1.50 2.55
C SER A 45 -6.26 -2.81 2.40
N LEU A 46 -5.10 -2.90 3.04
CA LEU A 46 -4.19 -4.04 2.95
C LEU A 46 -3.80 -4.53 4.34
N ASN A 47 -3.31 -5.76 4.42
CA ASN A 47 -2.58 -6.21 5.60
C ASN A 47 -1.22 -5.48 5.67
N GLY A 48 -1.11 -4.55 6.61
CA GLY A 48 0.06 -3.69 6.81
C GLY A 48 1.32 -4.46 7.18
N LYS A 49 1.21 -5.63 7.84
CA LYS A 49 2.39 -6.48 8.08
C LYS A 49 2.99 -6.95 6.76
N PHE A 50 2.18 -7.46 5.84
CA PHE A 50 2.67 -7.89 4.52
C PHE A 50 3.23 -6.72 3.73
N PHE A 51 2.55 -5.56 3.75
CA PHE A 51 3.02 -4.37 3.07
C PHE A 51 4.42 -3.93 3.57
N ILE A 52 4.61 -3.83 4.89
CA ILE A 52 5.89 -3.44 5.50
C ILE A 52 6.97 -4.50 5.24
N ASP A 53 6.63 -5.79 5.38
CA ASP A 53 7.58 -6.88 5.15
C ASP A 53 8.08 -6.86 3.70
N ILE A 54 7.20 -6.59 2.71
CA ILE A 54 7.59 -6.43 1.31
C ILE A 54 8.51 -5.22 1.12
N LEU A 55 8.14 -4.05 1.65
CA LEU A 55 8.96 -2.84 1.52
C LEU A 55 10.38 -3.03 2.09
N ARG A 56 10.52 -3.76 3.21
CA ARG A 56 11.82 -4.06 3.83
C ARG A 56 12.69 -5.02 3.02
N ASN A 57 12.09 -5.83 2.14
CA ASN A 57 12.81 -6.80 1.30
C ASN A 57 13.12 -6.26 -0.10
N ILE A 58 12.61 -5.07 -0.46
CA ILE A 58 12.94 -4.42 -1.72
C ILE A 58 14.16 -3.53 -1.49
N ASP A 59 15.29 -3.92 -2.10
CA ASP A 59 16.53 -3.15 -2.07
C ASP A 59 16.55 -2.08 -3.18
N CYS A 60 15.53 -1.23 -3.22
CA CYS A 60 15.35 -0.22 -4.26
C CYS A 60 14.84 1.09 -3.62
N PRO A 61 15.36 2.26 -4.03
CA PRO A 61 14.95 3.55 -3.44
C PRO A 61 13.49 3.92 -3.73
N SER A 62 12.90 3.38 -4.79
CA SER A 62 11.53 3.62 -5.19
C SER A 62 10.84 2.32 -5.61
N ILE A 63 9.52 2.30 -5.47
CA ILE A 63 8.68 1.19 -5.90
C ILE A 63 7.55 1.70 -6.78
N ARG A 64 7.06 0.80 -7.63
CA ARG A 64 5.85 1.00 -8.40
C ARG A 64 4.72 0.20 -7.80
N ILE A 65 3.62 0.89 -7.49
CA ILE A 65 2.38 0.29 -7.04
C ILE A 65 1.43 0.21 -8.23
N ARG A 66 0.92 -0.98 -8.54
CA ARG A 66 -0.10 -1.16 -9.58
C ARG A 66 -1.42 -1.55 -8.95
N TYR A 67 -2.41 -0.70 -9.16
CA TYR A 67 -3.80 -0.91 -8.74
C TYR A 67 -4.65 -1.37 -9.93
N ALA A 68 -5.51 -2.36 -9.70
CA ALA A 68 -6.38 -2.94 -10.72
C ALA A 68 -7.85 -3.06 -10.25
N GLY A 69 -8.25 -2.23 -9.29
CA GLY A 69 -9.60 -2.23 -8.70
C GLY A 69 -9.64 -2.73 -7.26
N GLN A 70 -10.71 -2.41 -6.53
CA GLN A 70 -10.82 -2.63 -5.07
C GLN A 70 -10.79 -4.11 -4.66
N ASN A 71 -11.21 -5.00 -5.55
CA ASN A 71 -11.25 -6.44 -5.31
C ASN A 71 -10.06 -7.19 -5.92
N SER A 72 -9.19 -6.46 -6.64
CA SER A 72 -8.02 -7.02 -7.30
C SER A 72 -6.82 -6.90 -6.37
N PRO A 73 -5.91 -7.88 -6.36
CA PRO A 73 -4.66 -7.74 -5.66
C PRO A 73 -3.87 -6.50 -6.11
N ILE A 74 -3.21 -5.85 -5.16
CA ILE A 74 -2.24 -4.79 -5.48
C ILE A 74 -0.90 -5.45 -5.80
N VAL A 75 -0.21 -4.92 -6.81
CA VAL A 75 1.11 -5.42 -7.20
C VAL A 75 2.17 -4.37 -6.84
N LEU A 76 3.26 -4.83 -6.22
CA LEU A 76 4.40 -4.03 -5.82
C LEU A 76 5.63 -4.52 -6.58
N LEU A 77 6.30 -3.59 -7.26
CA LEU A 77 7.49 -3.83 -8.07
C LEU A 77 8.58 -2.84 -7.65
N PRO A 78 9.87 -3.25 -7.59
CA PRO A 78 10.96 -2.29 -7.58
C PRO A 78 10.90 -1.40 -8.82
N ASP A 79 11.24 -0.12 -8.69
CA ASP A 79 11.39 0.78 -9.85
C ASP A 79 12.82 0.72 -10.42
N ASP A 80 13.33 -0.50 -10.57
CA ASP A 80 14.63 -0.80 -11.18
C ASP A 80 14.47 -1.96 -12.16
N SER A 81 14.81 -1.72 -13.43
CA SER A 81 14.71 -2.71 -14.51
C SER A 81 15.60 -3.95 -14.34
N LEU A 82 16.66 -3.87 -13.52
CA LEU A 82 17.53 -5.00 -13.23
C LEU A 82 16.93 -5.94 -12.17
N MET A 83 15.93 -5.48 -11.41
CA MET A 83 15.25 -6.27 -10.39
C MET A 83 13.97 -6.90 -10.95
N SER A 84 13.83 -8.22 -10.79
CA SER A 84 12.71 -8.99 -11.33
C SER A 84 11.69 -9.45 -10.26
N SER A 85 11.78 -8.91 -9.05
CA SER A 85 10.88 -9.26 -7.95
C SER A 85 9.47 -8.69 -8.17
N LEU A 86 8.46 -9.53 -7.98
CA LEU A 86 7.05 -9.16 -8.00
C LEU A 86 6.39 -9.61 -6.70
N PHE A 87 5.76 -8.66 -6.01
CA PHE A 87 5.00 -8.94 -4.81
C PHE A 87 3.53 -8.62 -5.03
N LEU A 88 2.66 -9.40 -4.40
CA LEU A 88 1.22 -9.30 -4.54
C LEU A 88 0.58 -9.34 -3.16
N ILE A 89 -0.31 -8.39 -2.88
CA ILE A 89 -1.10 -8.36 -1.64
C ILE A 89 -2.58 -8.33 -2.00
N THR A 90 -3.31 -9.32 -1.51
CA THR A 90 -4.77 -9.35 -1.62
C THR A 90 -5.37 -8.31 -0.69
N PRO A 91 -6.31 -7.46 -1.17
CA PRO A 91 -6.94 -6.46 -0.33
C PRO A 91 -7.76 -7.06 0.80
N VAL A 92 -7.77 -6.36 1.93
CA VAL A 92 -8.68 -6.63 3.04
C VAL A 92 -9.96 -5.84 2.80
N ARG A 93 -11.11 -6.48 3.02
CA ARG A 93 -12.40 -5.80 2.97
C ARG A 93 -12.60 -5.00 4.25
N THR A 94 -12.67 -3.69 4.13
CA THR A 94 -13.02 -2.79 5.23
C THR A 94 -14.34 -2.11 4.93
N HIS A 95 -15.27 -2.09 5.89
CA HIS A 95 -16.50 -1.32 5.74
C HIS A 95 -16.17 0.18 5.74
N ASN A 96 -16.56 0.87 4.68
CA ASN A 96 -16.42 2.32 4.56
C ASN A 96 -17.52 2.96 5.44
N LYS A 97 -17.17 3.40 6.65
CA LYS A 97 -17.99 4.33 7.43
C LYS A 97 -17.21 5.63 7.60
#